data_AF-M2QIT8-F1
#
_entry.id   AF-M2QIT8-F1
#
_cell.length_a   1.000
_cell.length_b   1.000
_cell.length_c   1.000
_cell.angle_alpha   90.00
_cell.angle_beta   90.00
_cell.angle_gamma   90.00
#
_symmetry.space_group_name_H-M   'P 1'
#
loop_
_entity.id
_entity.type
_entity.pdbx_description
1 polymer ?
#
loop_
_entity_poly.entity_id
_entity_poly.type
_entity_poly.pdbx_seq_one_letter_code
_entity_poly.pdbx_strand_id
1 'polypeptide(L)'
;MGKSSIAHALCRQLQNGQLGASFFFLRTSGECSNVYRIFPTIAHQLAEFIPSLRPHIASAARKHRAGREQALEYQFSTLILDPLKALIGLSSCSIVVFVVDGVDEC
;
A
#
# COMPACT_ATOMS: atom_id res chain seq x y z
N MET A 1 -12.56 10.40 -17.19
CA MET A 1 -11.47 10.52 -18.18
C MET A 1 -10.49 11.61 -17.72
N GLY A 2 -9.34 11.23 -17.17
CA GLY A 2 -8.29 12.19 -16.78
C GLY A 2 -7.69 12.01 -15.38
N LYS A 3 -8.48 11.52 -14.40
CA LYS A 3 -8.00 11.30 -13.01
C LYS A 3 -6.88 10.25 -12.97
N SER A 4 -7.13 9.08 -13.56
CA SER A 4 -6.14 8.00 -13.68
C SER A 4 -4.89 8.44 -14.44
N SER A 5 -5.05 9.25 -15.48
CA SER A 5 -3.92 9.80 -16.24
C SER A 5 -3.03 10.69 -15.37
N ILE A 6 -3.63 11.52 -14.52
CA ILE A 6 -2.90 12.36 -13.54
C ILE A 6 -2.24 11.48 -12.48
N ALA A 7 -2.95 10.48 -11.93
CA ALA A 7 -2.41 9.55 -10.94
C ALA A 7 -1.18 8.78 -11.47
N HIS A 8 -1.24 8.29 -12.71
CA HIS A 8 -0.09 7.66 -13.38
C HIS A 8 1.04 8.64 -13.67
N ALA A 9 0.73 9.88 -14.06
CA ALA A 9 1.75 10.91 -14.26
C ALA A 9 2.49 11.23 -12.95
N LEU A 10 1.75 11.38 -11.84
CA LEU A 10 2.31 11.63 -10.52
C LEU A 10 3.19 10.46 -10.06
N CYS A 11 2.74 9.21 -10.22
CA CYS A 11 3.56 8.04 -9.89
C CYS A 11 4.89 8.06 -10.64
N ARG A 12 4.89 8.33 -11.95
CA ARG A 12 6.12 8.42 -12.76
C ARG A 12 7.07 9.51 -12.27
N GLN A 13 6.54 10.65 -11.82
CA GLN A 13 7.37 11.73 -11.26
C GLN A 13 8.00 11.36 -9.92
N LEU A 14 7.29 10.58 -9.09
CA LEU A 14 7.69 10.24 -7.73
C LEU A 14 8.47 8.91 -7.61
N GLN A 15 8.58 8.14 -8.69
CA GLN A 15 9.29 6.84 -8.73
C GLN A 15 10.75 6.93 -8.23
N ASN A 16 11.39 8.09 -8.33
CA ASN A 16 12.80 8.29 -7.96
C ASN A 16 13.03 8.57 -6.47
N GLY A 17 12.21 8.00 -5.57
CA GLY A 17 12.49 8.02 -4.14
C GLY A 17 11.42 8.66 -3.24
N GLN A 18 10.21 8.91 -3.74
CA GLN A 18 9.10 9.45 -2.94
C GLN A 18 7.84 8.60 -3.02
N LEU A 19 7.65 7.82 -4.10
CA LEU A 19 6.53 6.92 -4.23
C LEU A 19 6.75 5.67 -3.37
N GLY A 20 6.10 5.63 -2.21
CA GLY A 20 6.18 4.47 -1.32
C GLY A 20 5.35 3.30 -1.79
N ALA A 21 4.17 3.60 -2.35
CA ALA A 21 3.29 2.59 -2.91
C ALA A 21 2.24 3.21 -3.86
N SER A 22 1.75 2.40 -4.80
CA SER A 22 0.59 2.71 -5.63
C SER A 22 -0.28 1.48 -5.89
N PHE A 23 -1.58 1.69 -5.95
CA PHE A 23 -2.57 0.68 -6.30
C PHE A 23 -3.63 1.28 -7.23
N PHE A 24 -3.90 0.58 -8.33
CA PHE A 24 -4.88 1.00 -9.33
C PHE A 24 -5.94 -0.08 -9.44
N PHE A 25 -7.20 0.28 -9.14
CA PHE A 25 -8.33 -0.58 -9.41
C PHE A 25 -8.62 -0.58 -10.91
N LEU A 26 -8.88 -1.76 -11.45
CA LEU A 26 -9.15 -1.96 -12.87
C LEU A 26 -10.30 -2.97 -12.98
N ARG A 27 -11.44 -2.56 -13.54
CA ARG A 27 -12.62 -3.43 -13.72
C ARG A 27 -12.35 -4.74 -14.47
N THR A 28 -11.35 -4.77 -15.36
CA THR A 28 -11.11 -5.88 -16.29
C THR A 28 -10.03 -6.87 -15.85
N SER A 29 -9.27 -6.58 -14.80
CA SER A 29 -8.28 -7.50 -14.24
C SER A 29 -8.76 -8.01 -12.88
N GLY A 30 -9.04 -9.32 -12.80
CA GLY A 30 -9.56 -9.95 -11.57
C GLY A 30 -8.67 -9.82 -10.33
N GLU A 31 -7.42 -9.37 -10.47
CA GLU A 31 -6.52 -9.07 -9.35
C GLU A 31 -6.66 -7.62 -8.83
N CYS A 32 -7.09 -6.67 -9.69
CA CYS A 32 -7.28 -5.26 -9.34
C CYS A 32 -8.73 -4.92 -9.00
N SER A 33 -9.66 -5.88 -9.11
CA SER A 33 -11.05 -5.75 -8.66
C SER A 33 -11.27 -6.22 -7.22
N ASN A 34 -10.27 -6.84 -6.58
CA ASN A 34 -10.40 -7.35 -5.22
C ASN A 34 -9.90 -6.33 -4.19
N VAL A 35 -10.83 -5.65 -3.52
CA VAL A 35 -10.54 -4.68 -2.44
C VAL A 35 -9.63 -5.23 -1.35
N TYR A 36 -9.69 -6.53 -1.06
CA TYR A 36 -8.86 -7.16 -0.04
C TYR A 36 -7.38 -7.30 -0.44
N ARG A 37 -7.01 -6.92 -1.67
CA ARG A 37 -5.61 -6.89 -2.12
C ARG A 37 -4.94 -5.52 -1.97
N ILE A 38 -5.70 -4.45 -1.70
CA ILE A 38 -5.16 -3.10 -1.60
C ILE A 38 -4.05 -3.01 -0.54
N PHE A 39 -4.35 -3.43 0.70
CA PHE A 39 -3.41 -3.31 1.82
C PHE A 39 -2.25 -4.31 1.75
N PRO A 40 -2.44 -5.59 1.38
CA PRO A 40 -1.31 -6.50 1.12
C PRO A 40 -0.36 -5.97 0.05
N THR A 41 -0.88 -5.40 -1.03
CA THR A 41 -0.06 -4.85 -2.12
C THR A 41 0.71 -3.61 -1.67
N ILE A 42 0.04 -2.66 -1.01
CA ILE A 42 0.69 -1.46 -0.47
C ILE A 42 1.76 -1.85 0.56
N ALA A 43 1.48 -2.81 1.45
CA ALA A 43 2.43 -3.27 2.45
C ALA A 43 3.68 -3.90 1.82
N HIS A 44 3.51 -4.69 0.76
CA HIS A 44 4.63 -5.26 0.02
C HIS A 44 5.51 -4.16 -0.60
N GLN A 45 4.91 -3.19 -1.30
CA GLN A 45 5.64 -2.07 -1.91
C GLN A 45 6.34 -1.20 -0.86
N LEU A 46 5.70 -0.96 0.30
CA LEU A 46 6.33 -0.25 1.42
C LEU A 46 7.53 -0.98 1.99
N ALA A 47 7.46 -2.30 2.11
CA ALA A 47 8.58 -3.13 2.54
C ALA A 47 9.75 -3.04 1.54
N GLU A 48 9.48 -2.92 0.24
CA GLU A 48 10.53 -2.69 -0.76
C GLU A 48 11.14 -1.30 -0.63
N PHE A 49 10.30 -0.27 -0.53
CA PHE A 49 10.69 1.14 -0.46
C PHE A 49 11.41 1.52 0.84
N ILE A 50 10.97 0.99 1.99
CA ILE A 50 11.53 1.26 3.31
C ILE A 50 12.01 -0.08 3.90
N PRO A 51 13.28 -0.47 3.69
CA PRO A 51 13.78 -1.77 4.12
C PRO A 51 13.62 -2.04 5.63
N SER A 52 13.61 -1.01 6.48
CA SER A 52 13.36 -1.15 7.91
C SER A 52 11.94 -1.62 8.25
N LEU A 53 10.96 -1.44 7.36
CA LEU A 53 9.59 -1.97 7.55
C LEU A 53 9.46 -3.45 7.27
N ARG A 54 10.35 -4.05 6.46
CA ARG A 54 10.29 -5.47 6.04
C ARG A 54 10.03 -6.43 7.21
N PRO A 55 10.79 -6.41 8.32
CA PRO A 55 10.54 -7.34 9.43
C PRO A 55 9.18 -7.11 10.10
N HIS A 56 8.73 -5.86 10.22
CA HIS A 56 7.45 -5.51 10.83
C HIS A 56 6.28 -5.99 9.96
N ILE A 57 6.34 -5.71 8.66
CA ILE A 57 5.32 -6.13 7.68
C ILE A 57 5.29 -7.64 7.53
N ALA A 58 6.45 -8.31 7.44
CA ALA A 58 6.50 -9.77 7.36
C ALA A 58 5.95 -10.44 8.63
N SER A 59 6.20 -9.84 9.81
CA SER A 59 5.62 -10.32 11.07
C SER A 59 4.10 -10.16 11.11
N ALA A 60 3.59 -9.00 10.68
CA ALA A 60 2.15 -8.75 10.57
C ALA A 60 1.50 -9.71 9.56
N ALA A 61 2.09 -9.88 8.38
CA ALA A 61 1.60 -10.79 7.33
C ALA A 61 1.58 -12.25 7.78
N ARG A 62 2.55 -12.72 8.57
CA ARG A 62 2.53 -14.08 9.15
C ARG A 62 1.40 -14.28 10.16
N LYS A 63 1.07 -13.24 10.93
CA LYS A 63 -0.07 -13.25 11.87
C LYS A 63 -1.40 -13.14 11.13
N HIS A 64 -1.39 -12.55 9.93
CA HIS A 64 -2.53 -12.42 9.05
C HIS A 64 -2.83 -13.74 8.35
N ARG A 65 -3.90 -14.43 8.74
CA ARG A 65 -4.39 -15.61 8.01
C ARG A 65 -5.06 -15.16 6.71
N ALA A 66 -4.36 -15.30 5.57
CA ALA A 66 -4.95 -15.18 4.25
C ALA A 66 -6.13 -16.18 4.13
N GLY A 67 -7.36 -15.69 3.94
CA GLY A 67 -8.53 -16.54 3.70
C GLY A 67 -9.74 -16.32 4.59
N ARG A 68 -9.67 -15.48 5.63
CA ARG A 68 -10.88 -14.84 6.17
C ARG A 68 -10.95 -13.44 5.58
N GLU A 69 -12.10 -13.08 5.02
CA GLU A 69 -12.50 -11.69 4.73
C GLU A 69 -12.48 -10.90 6.05
N GLN A 70 -11.28 -10.56 6.51
CA GLN A 70 -11.09 -9.69 7.66
C GLN A 70 -11.44 -8.29 7.21
N ALA A 71 -12.11 -7.57 8.10
CA ALA A 71 -12.49 -6.19 7.88
C ALA A 71 -11.29 -5.39 7.34
N LEU A 72 -11.52 -4.59 6.31
CA LEU A 72 -10.47 -3.80 5.63
C LEU A 72 -9.71 -2.93 6.63
N GLU A 73 -10.39 -2.45 7.65
CA GLU A 73 -9.84 -1.70 8.77
C GLU A 73 -8.77 -2.49 9.53
N TYR A 74 -8.99 -3.80 9.73
CA TYR A 74 -8.01 -4.67 10.38
C TYR A 74 -6.78 -4.89 9.51
N GLN A 75 -6.97 -5.11 8.20
CA GLN A 75 -5.84 -5.23 7.27
C GLN A 75 -5.02 -3.94 7.24
N PHE A 76 -5.68 -2.79 7.14
CA PHE A 76 -5.02 -1.50 7.18
C PHE A 76 -4.23 -1.30 8.49
N SER A 77 -4.86 -1.55 9.63
CA SER A 77 -4.19 -1.39 10.93
C SER A 77 -2.94 -2.25 11.03
N THR A 78 -3.08 -3.54 10.71
CA THR A 78 -2.01 -4.52 10.95
C THR A 78 -0.89 -4.47 9.93
N LEU A 79 -1.20 -4.26 8.64
CA LEU A 79 -0.21 -4.31 7.56
C LEU A 79 0.42 -2.95 7.27
N ILE A 80 -0.26 -1.84 7.60
CA ILE A 80 0.19 -0.49 7.26
C ILE A 80 0.47 0.33 8.53
N LEU A 81 -0.56 0.56 9.35
CA LEU A 81 -0.49 1.53 10.44
C LEU A 81 0.51 1.11 11.53
N ASP A 82 0.42 -0.13 12.01
CA ASP A 82 1.26 -0.62 13.10
C ASP A 82 2.74 -0.74 12.71
N PRO A 83 3.10 -1.23 11.50
CA PRO A 83 4.46 -1.15 11.00
C PRO A 83 5.00 0.28 10.90
N LEU A 84 4.19 1.24 10.42
CA LEU A 84 4.61 2.64 10.32
C LEU A 84 4.82 3.28 11.70
N LYS A 85 3.99 2.94 12.70
CA LYS A 85 4.20 3.40 14.08
C LYS A 85 5.54 2.96 14.66
N ALA A 86 6.03 1.78 14.27
CA ALA A 86 7.33 1.29 14.71
C ALA A 86 8.51 2.15 14.18
N LEU A 87 8.27 3.00 13.18
CA LEU A 87 9.26 3.96 12.67
C LEU A 87 9.18 5.33 13.34
N ILE A 88 8.12 5.64 14.09
CA ILE A 88 7.96 6.93 14.76
C ILE A 88 9.06 7.07 15.82
N GLY A 89 10.05 7.92 15.55
CA GLY A 89 11.22 8.14 16.41
C GLY A 89 12.57 7.92 15.70
N LEU A 90 12.56 7.31 14.51
CA LEU A 90 13.74 7.23 13.64
C LEU A 90 13.80 8.51 12.79
N SER A 91 14.52 9.51 13.28
CA SER A 91 14.62 10.84 12.69
C SER A 91 15.27 10.83 11.29
N SER A 92 14.42 10.78 10.26
CA SER A 92 14.55 11.44 8.96
C SER A 92 13.39 10.98 8.07
N CYS A 93 12.14 11.35 8.42
CA CYS A 93 11.00 10.97 7.59
C CYS A 93 11.03 11.76 6.27
N SER A 94 11.53 11.12 5.23
CA SER A 94 11.25 11.50 3.84
C SER A 94 9.73 11.47 3.62
N ILE A 95 9.20 12.41 2.84
CA ILE A 95 7.78 12.39 2.45
C ILE A 95 7.55 11.11 1.64
N VAL A 96 6.67 10.24 2.14
CA VAL A 96 6.25 9.01 1.46
C VAL A 96 4.86 9.22 0.88
N VAL A 97 4.73 9.04 -0.42
CA VAL A 97 3.47 9.23 -1.14
C VAL A 97 2.81 7.89 -1.45
N PHE A 98 1.50 7.84 -1.20
CA PHE A 98 0.61 6.74 -1.55
C PHE A 98 -0.35 7.21 -2.63
N VAL A 99 -0.49 6.43 -3.71
CA VAL A 99 -1.45 6.71 -4.77
C VAL A 99 -2.45 5.57 -4.89
N VAL A 100 -3.72 5.89 -4.76
CA VAL A 100 -4.83 4.95 -4.98
C VAL A 100 -5.78 5.58 -5.99
N ASP A 101 -6.09 4.87 -7.06
CA ASP A 101 -6.97 5.35 -8.13
C ASP A 101 -7.98 4.26 -8.53
N GLY A 102 -9.17 4.69 -8.97
CA GLY A 102 -10.25 3.80 -9.41
C GLY A 102 -11.06 3.15 -8.29
N VAL A 103 -11.12 3.71 -7.07
CA VAL A 103 -11.88 3.12 -5.95
C VAL A 103 -13.37 2.87 -6.31
N ASP A 104 -13.94 3.68 -7.21
CA ASP A 104 -15.29 3.54 -7.77
C ASP A 104 -15.46 2.39 -8.79
N GLU A 105 -14.35 1.77 -9.17
CA GLU A 105 -14.31 0.59 -10.05
C GLU A 105 -14.28 -0.74 -9.28
N CYS A 106 -14.21 -0.68 -7.95
CA CYS A 106 -14.20 -1.84 -7.07
C CYS A 106 -15.61 -2.43 -6.84
#